data_AF-X1J7C0-F1
#
_entry.id   AF-X1J7C0-F1
#
_cell.length_a   1.000
_cell.length_b   1.000
_cell.length_c   1.000
_cell.angle_alpha   90.00
_cell.angle_beta   90.00
_cell.angle_gamma   90.00
#
_symmetry.space_group_name_H-M   'P 1'
#
loop_
_entity.id
_entity.type
_entity.pdbx_description
1 polymer ?
#
loop_
_entity_poly.entity_id
_entity_poly.type
_entity_poly.pdbx_seq_one_letter_code
_entity_poly.pdbx_strand_id
1 'polypeptide(L)'
;MLAIKNNIMAANAARHLGTSYDALAQSVERLSSGLRINSAKDDAAGLAVRELMRANIAVLQQGARNALDGVSMLQTMEGALATVDDSLVRMKQLAEQAAT
;
A
#
# COMPACT_ATOMS: atom_id res chain seq x y z
N MET A 1 -59.49 -22.40 9.50
CA MET A 1 -59.05 -21.85 8.19
C MET A 1 -57.76 -21.02 8.34
N LEU A 2 -56.70 -21.57 8.97
CA LEU A 2 -55.40 -20.89 9.12
C LEU A 2 -54.34 -21.49 8.18
N ALA A 3 -54.33 -22.82 8.01
CA ALA A 3 -53.36 -23.52 7.16
C ALA A 3 -53.48 -23.20 5.65
N ILE A 4 -54.69 -22.87 5.16
CA ILE A 4 -54.92 -22.49 3.75
C ILE A 4 -54.57 -21.02 3.50
N LYS A 5 -54.72 -20.15 4.50
CA LYS A 5 -54.43 -18.70 4.39
C LYS A 5 -52.97 -18.35 4.68
N ASN A 6 -52.29 -19.12 5.52
CA ASN A 6 -50.89 -18.91 5.88
C ASN A 6 -50.14 -20.23 5.73
N ASN A 7 -49.44 -20.39 4.60
CA ASN A 7 -48.62 -21.57 4.33
C ASN A 7 -47.24 -21.38 4.98
N ILE A 8 -47.15 -21.73 6.26
CA ILE A 8 -45.93 -21.58 7.07
C ILE A 8 -44.77 -22.39 6.48
N MET A 9 -45.01 -23.54 5.84
CA MET A 9 -43.96 -24.32 5.18
C MET A 9 -43.36 -23.59 3.98
N ALA A 10 -44.20 -22.99 3.13
CA ALA A 10 -43.74 -22.17 2.01
C ALA A 10 -43.00 -20.92 2.50
N ALA A 11 -43.50 -20.26 3.55
CA ALA A 11 -42.82 -19.11 4.17
C ALA A 11 -41.47 -19.51 4.78
N ASN A 12 -41.36 -20.70 5.37
CA ASN A 12 -40.09 -21.20 5.89
C ASN A 12 -39.09 -21.51 4.77
N ALA A 13 -39.54 -22.17 3.70
CA ALA A 13 -38.73 -22.42 2.51
C ALA A 13 -38.23 -21.11 1.87
N ALA A 14 -39.10 -20.10 1.76
CA ALA A 14 -38.74 -18.78 1.24
C ALA A 14 -37.69 -18.07 2.13
N ARG A 15 -37.81 -18.17 3.46
CA ARG A 15 -36.79 -17.64 4.39
C ARG A 15 -35.43 -18.32 4.21
N HIS A 16 -35.41 -19.66 4.14
CA HIS A 16 -34.16 -20.40 3.89
C HIS A 16 -33.55 -20.03 2.53
N LEU A 17 -34.38 -19.92 1.49
CA LEU A 17 -33.94 -19.48 0.17
C LEU A 17 -33.32 -18.08 0.22
N GLY A 18 -33.95 -17.14 0.93
CA GLY A 18 -33.39 -15.80 1.17
C GLY A 18 -32.01 -15.85 1.82
N THR A 19 -31.85 -16.64 2.90
CA THR A 19 -30.55 -16.79 3.55
C THR A 19 -29.48 -17.40 2.64
N SER A 20 -29.85 -18.33 1.75
CA SER A 20 -28.93 -18.92 0.78
C SER A 20 -28.51 -17.91 -0.30
N TYR A 21 -29.45 -17.07 -0.77
CA TYR A 21 -29.13 -15.99 -1.71
C TYR A 21 -28.20 -14.93 -1.09
N ASP A 22 -28.42 -14.55 0.17
CA ASP A 22 -27.55 -13.60 0.86
C ASP A 22 -26.11 -14.14 1.01
N ALA A 23 -25.97 -15.40 1.38
CA ALA A 23 -24.67 -16.07 1.47
C ALA A 23 -23.98 -16.20 0.11
N LEU A 24 -24.74 -16.48 -0.94
CA LEU A 24 -24.22 -16.51 -2.32
C LEU A 24 -23.75 -15.12 -2.76
N ALA A 25 -24.53 -14.07 -2.49
CA ALA A 25 -24.18 -12.70 -2.83
C ALA A 25 -22.86 -12.28 -2.17
N GLN A 26 -22.68 -12.56 -0.87
CA GLN A 26 -21.43 -12.31 -0.17
C GLN A 26 -20.25 -13.10 -0.76
N SER A 27 -20.48 -14.37 -1.15
CA SER A 27 -19.44 -15.21 -1.75
C SER A 27 -19.00 -14.67 -3.11
N VAL A 28 -19.95 -14.20 -3.93
CA VAL A 28 -19.69 -13.57 -5.23
C VAL A 28 -18.94 -12.25 -5.04
N GLU A 29 -19.31 -11.44 -4.03
CA GLU A 29 -18.61 -10.18 -3.72
C GLU A 29 -17.14 -10.44 -3.35
N ARG A 30 -16.88 -11.39 -2.46
CA ARG A 30 -15.51 -11.80 -2.07
C ARG A 30 -14.73 -12.42 -3.22
N LEU A 31 -15.39 -13.18 -4.10
CA LEU A 31 -14.76 -13.72 -5.29
C LEU A 31 -14.38 -12.61 -6.28
N SER A 32 -15.27 -11.65 -6.50
CA SER A 32 -15.05 -10.53 -7.42
C SER A 32 -13.98 -9.56 -6.93
N SER A 33 -13.88 -9.34 -5.61
CA SER A 33 -12.85 -8.47 -5.03
C SER A 33 -11.53 -9.20 -4.79
N GLY A 34 -11.56 -10.53 -4.67
CA GLY A 34 -10.44 -11.34 -4.19
C GLY A 34 -10.12 -11.14 -2.70
N LEU A 35 -10.94 -10.37 -1.98
CA LEU A 35 -10.71 -10.00 -0.59
C LEU A 35 -11.71 -10.73 0.31
N ARG A 36 -11.20 -11.35 1.38
CA ARG A 36 -12.04 -11.98 2.40
C ARG A 36 -12.89 -10.95 3.18
N ILE A 37 -12.34 -9.76 3.43
CA ILE A 37 -12.99 -8.67 4.14
C ILE A 37 -13.19 -7.52 3.16
N ASN A 38 -14.43 -7.30 2.74
CA ASN A 38 -14.79 -6.23 1.81
C ASN A 38 -15.26 -4.98 2.55
N SER A 39 -15.99 -5.16 3.65
CA SER A 39 -16.59 -4.07 4.41
C SER A 39 -16.27 -4.13 5.90
N ALA A 40 -16.41 -2.99 6.59
CA ALA A 40 -16.31 -2.94 8.05
C ALA A 40 -17.44 -3.72 8.76
N LYS A 41 -18.50 -4.08 8.03
CA LYS A 41 -19.59 -4.93 8.55
C LYS A 41 -19.15 -6.39 8.67
N ASP A 42 -18.25 -6.84 7.81
CA ASP A 42 -17.69 -8.20 7.85
C ASP A 42 -16.69 -8.36 9.00
N ASP A 43 -15.75 -7.42 9.14
CA ASP A 43 -14.70 -7.41 10.17
C ASP A 43 -14.04 -6.03 10.25
N ALA A 44 -14.51 -5.17 11.16
CA ALA A 44 -13.98 -3.81 11.31
C ALA A 44 -12.52 -3.79 11.77
N ALA A 45 -12.11 -4.72 12.66
CA ALA A 45 -10.75 -4.77 13.18
C ALA A 45 -9.78 -5.29 12.11
N GLY A 46 -10.14 -6.36 11.40
CA GLY A 46 -9.37 -6.91 10.30
C GLY A 46 -9.23 -5.93 9.14
N LEU A 47 -10.30 -5.18 8.82
CA LEU A 47 -10.24 -4.11 7.82
C LEU A 47 -9.30 -2.97 8.26
N ALA A 48 -9.38 -2.53 9.52
CA ALA A 48 -8.53 -1.46 10.03
C ALA A 48 -7.04 -1.83 10.00
N VAL A 49 -6.70 -3.06 10.41
CA VAL A 49 -5.31 -3.57 10.34
C VAL A 49 -4.84 -3.66 8.89
N ARG A 50 -5.70 -4.12 7.97
CA ARG A 50 -5.37 -4.18 6.54
C ARG A 50 -5.08 -2.79 5.97
N GLU A 51 -5.92 -1.80 6.24
CA GLU A 51 -5.70 -0.44 5.75
C GLU A 51 -4.45 0.20 6.39
N LEU A 52 -4.19 -0.06 7.66
CA LEU A 52 -2.94 0.36 8.31
C LEU A 52 -1.72 -0.27 7.63
N MET A 53 -1.74 -1.57 7.35
CA MET A 53 -0.65 -2.24 6.64
C MET A 53 -0.49 -1.69 5.22
N ARG A 54 -1.59 -1.43 4.51
CA ARG A 54 -1.57 -0.83 3.17
C ARG A 54 -0.94 0.57 3.19
N ALA A 55 -1.28 1.38 4.19
CA ALA A 55 -0.67 2.68 4.40
C ALA A 55 0.82 2.57 4.71
N ASN A 56 1.23 1.66 5.60
CA ASN A 56 2.63 1.42 5.93
C ASN A 56 3.44 0.97 4.70
N ILE A 57 2.89 0.09 3.86
CA ILE A 57 3.55 -0.32 2.60
C ILE A 57 3.77 0.89 1.70
N ALA A 58 2.77 1.76 1.52
CA ALA A 58 2.92 2.97 0.71
C ALA A 58 3.99 3.93 1.28
N VAL A 59 4.00 4.11 2.61
CA VAL A 59 5.01 4.92 3.30
C VAL A 59 6.41 4.33 3.13
N LEU A 60 6.58 3.01 3.30
CA LEU A 60 7.86 2.34 3.12
C LEU A 60 8.36 2.43 1.67
N GLN A 61 7.47 2.28 0.69
CA GLN A 61 7.82 2.45 -0.73
C GLN A 61 8.28 3.88 -1.03
N GLN A 62 7.62 4.89 -0.46
CA GLN A 62 8.06 6.27 -0.61
C GLN A 62 9.39 6.52 0.12
N GLY A 63 9.55 5.99 1.34
CA GLY A 63 10.80 6.08 2.08
C GLY A 63 11.98 5.46 1.34
N ALA A 64 11.77 4.31 0.69
CA ALA A 64 12.77 3.68 -0.15
C ALA A 64 13.17 4.55 -1.35
N ARG A 65 12.19 5.18 -2.03
CA ARG A 65 12.48 6.15 -3.11
C ARG A 65 13.26 7.36 -2.60
N ASN A 66 12.83 7.96 -1.50
CA ASN A 66 13.52 9.10 -0.90
C ASN A 66 14.97 8.77 -0.50
N ALA A 67 15.22 7.54 -0.01
CA ALA A 67 16.56 7.08 0.32
C ALA A 67 17.44 6.95 -0.92
N LEU A 68 16.90 6.40 -2.02
CA LEU A 68 17.60 6.32 -3.31
C LEU A 68 17.91 7.71 -3.86
N ASP A 69 16.96 8.64 -3.81
CA ASP A 69 17.18 10.04 -4.22
C ASP A 69 18.29 10.70 -3.39
N GLY A 70 18.31 10.43 -2.07
CA GLY A 70 19.38 10.88 -1.18
C GLY A 70 20.74 10.31 -1.55
N VAL A 71 20.81 9.02 -1.92
CA VAL A 71 22.04 8.38 -2.41
C VAL A 71 22.50 9.03 -3.73
N SER A 72 21.59 9.26 -4.67
CA SER A 72 21.93 9.93 -5.94
C SER A 72 22.42 11.36 -5.74
N MET A 73 21.85 12.09 -4.77
CA MET A 73 22.34 13.41 -4.40
C MET A 73 23.76 13.33 -3.82
N LEU A 74 24.02 12.38 -2.90
CA LEU A 74 25.35 12.18 -2.32
C LEU A 74 26.39 11.81 -3.38
N GLN A 75 26.05 10.94 -4.35
CA GLN A 75 26.93 10.60 -5.47
C GLN A 75 27.25 11.82 -6.34
N THR A 76 26.26 12.68 -6.59
CA THR A 76 26.46 13.92 -7.34
C THR A 76 27.37 14.88 -6.57
N MET A 77 27.18 14.99 -5.25
CA MET A 77 28.04 15.79 -4.38
C MET A 77 29.47 15.24 -4.32
N GLU A 78 29.66 13.92 -4.25
CA GLU A 78 30.97 13.27 -4.26
C GLU A 78 31.72 13.56 -5.57
N GLY A 79 31.05 13.48 -6.71
CA GLY A 79 31.61 13.88 -8.00
C GLY A 79 32.00 15.36 -8.05
N ALA A 80 31.18 16.25 -7.49
CA ALA A 80 31.50 17.68 -7.39
C ALA A 80 32.66 17.96 -6.43
N LEU A 81 32.78 17.24 -5.32
CA LEU A 81 33.91 17.39 -4.39
C LEU A 81 35.23 16.91 -5.01
N ALA A 82 35.19 15.87 -5.85
CA ALA A 82 36.37 15.41 -6.59
C ALA A 82 36.92 16.49 -7.54
N THR A 83 36.05 17.27 -8.20
CA THR A 83 36.51 18.38 -9.06
C THR A 83 37.06 19.57 -8.27
N VAL A 84 36.48 19.84 -7.09
CA VAL A 84 37.02 20.84 -6.15
C VAL A 84 38.41 20.43 -5.66
N ASP A 85 38.60 19.15 -5.30
CA ASP A 85 39.89 18.63 -4.86
C ASP A 85 40.97 18.79 -5.95
N ASP A 86 40.68 18.38 -7.19
CA ASP A 86 41.60 18.58 -8.33
C ASP A 86 41.94 20.06 -8.55
N SER A 87 40.96 20.95 -8.41
CA SER A 87 41.16 22.40 -8.51
C SER A 87 42.09 22.93 -7.41
N LEU A 88 41.93 22.45 -6.17
CA LEU A 88 42.80 22.83 -5.05
C LEU A 88 44.23 22.33 -5.24
N VAL A 89 44.40 21.10 -5.72
CA VAL A 89 45.71 20.54 -6.08
C VAL A 89 46.36 21.38 -7.17
N ARG A 90 45.61 21.76 -8.21
CA ARG A 90 46.11 22.61 -9.29
C ARG A 90 46.50 24.00 -8.77
N MET A 91 45.69 24.62 -7.92
CA MET A 91 46.02 25.90 -7.28
C MET A 91 47.33 25.82 -6.49
N LYS A 92 47.53 24.73 -5.72
CA LYS A 92 48.77 24.50 -4.98
C LYS A 92 49.97 24.38 -5.91
N GLN A 93 49.85 23.65 -7.02
CA GLN A 93 50.91 23.55 -8.03
C GLN A 93 51.26 24.92 -8.61
N LEU A 94 50.27 25.74 -8.95
CA LEU A 94 50.47 27.09 -9.49
C LEU A 94 51.13 28.03 -8.46
N ALA A 95 50.75 27.92 -7.19
CA ALA A 95 51.37 28.70 -6.11
C ALA A 95 52.86 28.35 -5.94
N GLU A 96 53.23 27.08 -6.02
CA GLU A 96 54.64 26.64 -5.96
C GLU A 96 55.43 27.15 -7.17
N GLN A 97 54.84 27.08 -8.37
CA GLN A 97 55.45 27.62 -9.60
C GLN A 97 55.66 29.13 -9.56
N ALA A 98 54.82 29.88 -8.84
CA ALA A 98 54.96 31.32 -8.69
C ALA A 98 55.99 31.72 -7.60
N ALA A 99 56.32 30.80 -6.68
CA ALA A 99 57.29 31.02 -5.62
C ALA A 99 58.75 30.77 -6.08
N THR A 100 58.94 30.06 -7.19
CA THR A 100 60.23 29.88 -7.89
C THR A 100 60.46 30.96 -8.93
#